data_AF-A0A9P6YNE1-F1
#
_entry.id   AF-A0A9P6YNE1-F1
#
_cell.length_a   1.000
_cell.length_b   1.000
_cell.length_c   1.000
_cell.angle_alpha   90.00
_cell.angle_beta   90.00
_cell.angle_gamma   90.00
#
_symmetry.space_group_name_H-M   'P 1'
#
loop_
_entity.id
_entity.type
_entity.pdbx_description
1 polymer ?
#
loop_
_entity_poly.entity_id
_entity_poly.type
_entity_poly.pdbx_seq_one_letter_code
_entity_poly.pdbx_strand_id
1 'polypeptide(L)'
;MPINKEDSLFKQIDRKYCGSDRCRFILPVVITEQESKAQMHFRQLAFLAGKIGRTIVLPNVHSSHLGACLSSPFDFYYDQIKWLKENRKGHFNYITMSEFKAWIKERQAVGVLPTAQEIHIQGSQKSKLLKKQKNCFKSSFDFSDRPISSYQFLDISHPRKKDGNITQIMMSLLGDQAREYEHIGGSDKPVDVINLFYDRRYNFIRNEGANVPIPYSQNLVNIADKISSQLKPYMAIHWRMERLEPLSNLVPCAEDLIERIHKLDNKNQEHQHPNVFLLTDYPHLLNATGARPESSSFYSNQLRPEHHQAIRHLYEHLNVTLTSATDRPIPYKELPSTNWNIIPIDTHADQSILGIIDKLVAMKAQWFFAGKPGVCAKSSSFTGRISVSRLKAFREGDKDIIVPLETFNMPS
;
A
#
# COMPACT_ATOMS: atom_id res chain seq x y z
N MET A 1 -30.33 -37.78 22.62
CA MET A 1 -28.89 -37.86 22.32
C MET A 1 -28.20 -36.72 23.05
N PRO A 2 -27.23 -36.99 23.94
CA PRO A 2 -26.51 -35.91 24.63
C PRO A 2 -25.67 -35.16 23.60
N ILE A 3 -25.92 -33.86 23.44
CA ILE A 3 -25.06 -32.97 22.66
C ILE A 3 -23.69 -32.98 23.36
N ASN A 4 -22.65 -33.38 22.63
CA ASN A 4 -21.30 -33.41 23.16
C ASN A 4 -20.94 -31.99 23.64
N LYS A 5 -20.60 -31.84 24.92
CA LYS A 5 -20.45 -30.52 25.57
C LYS A 5 -19.34 -29.68 24.93
N GLU A 6 -18.31 -30.36 24.40
CA GLU A 6 -17.22 -29.75 23.62
C GLU A 6 -17.69 -29.21 22.26
N ASP A 7 -18.51 -29.96 21.52
CA ASP A 7 -19.09 -29.51 20.24
C ASP A 7 -19.97 -28.28 20.42
N SER A 8 -20.69 -28.20 21.55
CA SER A 8 -21.49 -27.02 21.89
C SER A 8 -20.62 -25.79 22.18
N LEU A 9 -19.46 -25.96 22.81
CA LEU A 9 -18.61 -24.86 23.25
C LEU A 9 -17.80 -24.27 22.08
N PHE A 10 -17.27 -25.11 21.21
CA PHE A 10 -16.58 -24.68 19.99
C PHE A 10 -17.53 -23.86 19.08
N LYS A 11 -18.77 -24.31 18.89
CA LYS A 11 -19.76 -23.58 18.09
C LYS A 11 -20.11 -22.21 18.68
N GLN A 12 -20.14 -22.09 20.01
CA GLN A 12 -20.36 -20.80 20.67
C GLN A 12 -19.21 -19.83 20.42
N ILE A 13 -17.96 -20.31 20.50
CA ILE A 13 -16.77 -19.52 20.15
C ILE A 13 -16.85 -19.06 18.69
N ASP A 14 -17.18 -19.95 17.76
CA ASP A 14 -17.26 -19.59 16.35
C ASP A 14 -18.38 -18.59 16.05
N ARG A 15 -19.57 -18.78 16.62
CA ARG A 15 -20.68 -17.83 16.48
C ARG A 15 -20.32 -16.44 17.00
N LYS A 16 -19.53 -16.35 18.06
CA LYS A 16 -19.03 -15.07 18.59
C LYS A 16 -18.17 -14.30 17.58
N TYR A 17 -17.30 -14.99 16.83
CA TYR A 17 -16.33 -14.33 15.95
C TYR A 17 -16.78 -14.19 14.49
N CYS A 18 -17.53 -15.16 13.95
CA CYS A 18 -17.95 -15.16 12.55
C CYS A 18 -19.46 -15.35 12.35
N GLY A 19 -20.25 -15.41 13.43
CA GLY A 19 -21.70 -15.56 13.36
C GLY A 19 -22.19 -16.90 12.80
N SER A 20 -21.32 -17.90 12.71
CA SER A 20 -21.60 -19.22 12.14
C SER A 20 -21.15 -20.32 13.08
N ASP A 21 -21.73 -21.52 12.97
CA ASP A 21 -21.32 -22.70 13.74
C ASP A 21 -19.88 -23.13 13.46
N ARG A 22 -19.34 -22.71 12.32
CA ARG A 22 -17.96 -22.92 11.93
C ARG A 22 -17.38 -21.68 11.28
N CYS A 23 -16.28 -21.17 11.83
CA CYS A 23 -15.54 -20.10 11.21
C CYS A 23 -14.63 -20.61 10.10
N ARG A 24 -14.67 -19.88 8.99
CA ARG A 24 -13.85 -20.10 7.80
C ARG A 24 -13.19 -18.78 7.45
N PHE A 25 -11.86 -18.74 7.52
CA PHE A 25 -11.06 -17.54 7.34
C PHE A 25 -10.16 -17.60 6.12
N ILE A 26 -9.88 -16.41 5.57
CA ILE A 26 -8.67 -16.16 4.77
C ILE A 26 -7.77 -15.26 5.62
N LEU A 27 -6.56 -15.73 5.89
CA LEU A 27 -5.50 -14.97 6.56
C LEU A 27 -4.46 -14.55 5.54
N PRO A 28 -4.37 -13.25 5.16
CA PRO A 28 -3.27 -12.75 4.35
C PRO A 28 -1.98 -12.78 5.17
N VAL A 29 -1.19 -13.84 5.03
CA VAL A 29 0.10 -13.98 5.71
C VAL A 29 1.07 -12.92 5.20
N VAL A 30 1.10 -12.73 3.89
CA VAL A 30 1.91 -11.70 3.23
C VAL A 30 1.27 -11.25 1.92
N ILE A 31 1.30 -9.95 1.67
CA ILE A 31 1.08 -9.33 0.37
C ILE A 31 2.39 -8.64 -0.02
N THR A 32 3.02 -9.07 -1.11
CA THR A 32 4.40 -8.65 -1.48
C THR A 32 4.50 -7.24 -2.08
N GLU A 33 3.38 -6.69 -2.52
CA GLU A 33 3.32 -5.32 -3.02
C GLU A 33 3.39 -4.30 -1.88
N GLN A 34 3.73 -3.06 -2.22
CA GLN A 34 3.79 -1.95 -1.27
C GLN A 34 2.51 -1.13 -1.24
N GLU A 35 2.25 -0.53 -0.07
CA GLU A 35 1.12 0.28 0.38
C GLU A 35 -0.02 0.39 -0.64
N SER A 36 0.10 1.28 -1.65
CA SER A 36 -1.03 1.55 -2.57
C SER A 36 -1.46 0.31 -3.36
N LYS A 37 -0.52 -0.52 -3.77
CA LYS A 37 -0.82 -1.79 -4.45
C LYS A 37 -1.15 -2.90 -3.44
N ALA A 38 -0.51 -2.92 -2.28
CA ALA A 38 -0.82 -3.88 -1.22
C ALA A 38 -2.29 -3.77 -0.78
N GLN A 39 -2.74 -2.55 -0.48
CA GLN A 39 -4.13 -2.20 -0.17
C GLN A 39 -5.07 -2.56 -1.32
N MET A 40 -4.66 -2.30 -2.57
CA MET A 40 -5.46 -2.70 -3.74
C MET A 40 -5.70 -4.21 -3.74
N HIS A 41 -4.64 -5.02 -3.62
CA HIS A 41 -4.76 -6.48 -3.57
C HIS A 41 -5.54 -6.97 -2.36
N PHE A 42 -5.34 -6.36 -1.18
CA PHE A 42 -6.10 -6.71 0.00
C PHE A 42 -7.62 -6.53 -0.22
N ARG A 43 -8.05 -5.45 -0.88
CA ARG A 43 -9.47 -5.29 -1.25
C ARG A 43 -9.96 -6.40 -2.18
N GLN A 44 -9.17 -6.78 -3.18
CA GLN A 44 -9.52 -7.86 -4.10
C GLN A 44 -9.70 -9.19 -3.33
N LEU A 45 -8.82 -9.46 -2.36
CA LEU A 45 -8.89 -10.64 -1.49
C LEU A 45 -10.10 -10.59 -0.54
N ALA A 46 -10.45 -9.43 0.01
CA ALA A 46 -11.63 -9.27 0.85
C ALA A 46 -12.92 -9.60 0.07
N PHE A 47 -13.08 -9.05 -1.13
CA PHE A 47 -14.22 -9.37 -2.00
C PHE A 47 -14.23 -10.83 -2.44
N LEU A 48 -13.06 -11.41 -2.71
CA LEU A 48 -12.95 -12.84 -3.01
C LEU A 48 -13.41 -13.70 -1.82
N ALA A 49 -13.01 -13.33 -0.59
CA ALA A 49 -13.40 -14.04 0.63
C ALA A 49 -14.92 -14.14 0.75
N GLY A 50 -15.63 -13.04 0.56
CA GLY A 50 -17.09 -13.04 0.58
C GLY A 50 -17.71 -13.88 -0.54
N LYS A 51 -17.13 -13.86 -1.75
CA LYS A 51 -17.58 -14.70 -2.88
C LYS A 51 -17.44 -16.20 -2.62
N ILE A 52 -16.50 -16.62 -1.78
CA ILE A 52 -16.29 -18.03 -1.40
C ILE A 52 -16.79 -18.35 0.02
N GLY A 53 -17.61 -17.48 0.60
CA GLY A 53 -18.24 -17.72 1.91
C GLY A 53 -17.26 -17.74 3.10
N ARG A 54 -16.13 -17.04 2.99
CA ARG A 54 -15.09 -16.92 4.02
C ARG A 54 -15.01 -15.51 4.59
N THR A 55 -14.61 -15.42 5.84
CA THR A 55 -14.34 -14.16 6.55
C THR A 55 -12.88 -13.75 6.32
N ILE A 56 -12.62 -12.51 5.89
CA ILE A 56 -11.25 -12.01 5.70
C ILE A 56 -10.68 -11.52 7.03
N VAL A 57 -9.46 -11.92 7.37
CA VAL A 57 -8.76 -11.35 8.53
C VAL A 57 -8.07 -10.06 8.07
N LEU A 58 -8.28 -8.96 8.79
CA LEU A 58 -7.55 -7.71 8.54
C LEU A 58 -6.08 -7.92 8.91
N PRO A 59 -5.13 -7.78 7.96
CA PRO A 59 -3.73 -8.01 8.23
C PRO A 59 -3.14 -6.87 9.06
N ASN A 60 -2.00 -7.13 9.69
CA ASN A 60 -1.20 -6.06 10.27
C ASN A 60 -0.46 -5.28 9.16
N VAL A 61 0.08 -4.12 9.51
CA VAL A 61 0.86 -3.24 8.63
C VAL A 61 2.22 -2.96 9.23
N HIS A 62 3.24 -2.87 8.37
CA HIS A 62 4.54 -2.32 8.72
C HIS A 62 5.38 -2.07 7.47
N SER A 63 6.23 -1.06 7.45
CA SER A 63 7.21 -0.80 6.38
C SER A 63 6.55 -0.82 4.98
N SER A 64 5.37 -0.20 4.85
CA SER A 64 4.55 -0.16 3.64
C SER A 64 4.05 -1.51 3.14
N HIS A 65 4.02 -2.55 3.95
CA HIS A 65 3.47 -3.86 3.59
C HIS A 65 2.27 -4.23 4.46
N LEU A 66 1.49 -5.20 3.97
CA LEU A 66 0.36 -5.81 4.68
C LEU A 66 0.66 -7.29 4.88
N GLY A 67 0.49 -7.80 6.10
CA GLY A 67 0.68 -9.21 6.41
C GLY A 67 0.34 -9.54 7.86
N ALA A 68 0.10 -10.82 8.14
CA ALA A 68 -0.34 -11.27 9.45
C ALA A 68 0.71 -11.09 10.57
N CYS A 69 1.99 -11.10 10.20
CA CYS A 69 3.13 -11.11 11.12
C CYS A 69 3.79 -9.74 11.31
N LEU A 70 3.18 -8.67 10.80
CA LEU A 70 3.67 -7.31 10.95
C LEU A 70 3.29 -6.74 12.32
N SER A 71 3.99 -5.70 12.76
CA SER A 71 3.94 -5.20 14.14
C SER A 71 2.71 -4.37 14.46
N SER A 72 2.24 -3.52 13.53
CA SER A 72 1.16 -2.58 13.79
C SER A 72 -0.20 -3.10 13.32
N PRO A 73 -1.30 -2.82 14.03
CA PRO A 73 -2.65 -3.21 13.60
C PRO A 73 -3.06 -2.47 12.33
N PHE A 74 -4.06 -3.02 11.62
CA PHE A 74 -4.55 -2.48 10.34
C PHE A 74 -4.97 -1.00 10.41
N ASP A 75 -5.57 -0.60 11.53
CA ASP A 75 -6.06 0.76 11.80
C ASP A 75 -4.96 1.79 12.03
N PHE A 76 -3.70 1.35 12.18
CA PHE A 76 -2.55 2.24 12.18
C PHE A 76 -2.45 3.01 10.86
N TYR A 77 -2.71 2.34 9.72
CA TYR A 77 -2.69 2.96 8.39
C TYR A 77 -4.05 3.40 7.89
N TYR A 78 -5.09 2.63 8.18
CA TYR A 78 -6.36 2.74 7.47
C TYR A 78 -7.54 3.02 8.39
N ASP A 79 -8.50 3.81 7.94
CA ASP A 79 -9.80 3.91 8.61
C ASP A 79 -10.65 2.68 8.24
N GLN A 80 -10.47 1.64 9.05
CA GLN A 80 -11.17 0.38 8.87
C GLN A 80 -12.68 0.53 9.11
N ILE A 81 -13.10 1.38 10.04
CA ILE A 81 -14.52 1.53 10.39
C ILE A 81 -15.29 2.10 9.19
N LYS A 82 -14.77 3.18 8.58
CA LYS A 82 -15.38 3.79 7.40
C LYS A 82 -15.41 2.84 6.21
N TRP A 83 -14.28 2.21 5.90
CA TRP A 83 -14.22 1.25 4.78
C TRP A 83 -15.20 0.08 4.96
N LEU A 84 -15.35 -0.41 6.18
CA LEU A 84 -16.21 -1.54 6.48
C LEU A 84 -17.68 -1.14 6.54
N LYS A 85 -18.02 0.04 7.02
CA LYS A 85 -19.40 0.57 6.93
C LYS A 85 -19.88 0.62 5.48
N GLU A 86 -18.99 0.98 4.56
CA GLU A 86 -19.29 1.09 3.12
C GLU A 86 -19.41 -0.28 2.42
N ASN A 87 -18.70 -1.33 2.88
CA ASN A 87 -18.59 -2.61 2.16
C ASN A 87 -19.22 -3.83 2.88
N ARG A 88 -19.43 -3.77 4.20
CA ARG A 88 -19.94 -4.89 5.01
C ARG A 88 -21.38 -5.27 4.67
N LYS A 89 -22.19 -4.33 4.17
CA LYS A 89 -23.61 -4.55 3.86
C LYS A 89 -23.89 -5.33 2.56
N GLY A 90 -22.89 -5.99 1.96
CA GLY A 90 -23.18 -6.83 0.78
C GLY A 90 -22.01 -7.56 0.12
N HIS A 91 -20.78 -7.46 0.63
CA HIS A 91 -19.62 -8.01 -0.10
C HIS A 91 -18.79 -9.03 0.65
N PHE A 92 -18.47 -8.81 1.93
CA PHE A 92 -17.67 -9.74 2.74
C PHE A 92 -17.82 -9.47 4.23
N ASN A 93 -17.51 -10.49 5.04
CA ASN A 93 -17.32 -10.37 6.49
C ASN A 93 -15.84 -10.28 6.81
N TYR A 94 -15.51 -9.65 7.94
CA TYR A 94 -14.13 -9.53 8.40
C TYR A 94 -14.04 -9.72 9.92
N ILE A 95 -12.81 -9.94 10.39
CA ILE A 95 -12.40 -9.74 11.79
C ILE A 95 -11.02 -9.08 11.83
N THR A 96 -10.72 -8.38 12.90
CA THR A 96 -9.39 -7.81 13.16
C THR A 96 -8.36 -8.91 13.50
N MET A 97 -7.08 -8.59 13.37
CA MET A 97 -6.00 -9.51 13.78
C MET A 97 -6.05 -9.86 15.28
N SER A 98 -6.47 -8.92 16.13
CA SER A 98 -6.62 -9.15 17.58
C SER A 98 -7.78 -10.12 17.87
N GLU A 99 -8.94 -9.93 17.22
CA GLU A 99 -10.06 -10.87 17.30
C GLU A 99 -9.69 -12.25 16.78
N PHE A 100 -8.94 -12.33 15.67
CA PHE A 100 -8.46 -13.61 15.14
C PHE A 100 -7.54 -14.34 16.12
N LYS A 101 -6.59 -13.64 16.74
CA LYS A 101 -5.73 -14.20 17.80
C LYS A 101 -6.53 -14.68 19.00
N ALA A 102 -7.56 -13.93 19.39
CA ALA A 102 -8.45 -14.30 20.49
C ALA A 102 -9.28 -15.55 20.16
N TRP A 103 -9.80 -15.66 18.93
CA TRP A 103 -10.49 -16.85 18.44
C TRP A 103 -9.61 -18.11 18.50
N ILE A 104 -8.35 -18.02 18.03
CA ILE A 104 -7.38 -19.14 18.14
C ILE A 104 -7.22 -19.56 19.61
N LYS A 105 -6.97 -18.58 20.49
CA LYS A 105 -6.72 -18.84 21.91
C LYS A 105 -7.94 -19.48 22.59
N GLU A 106 -9.14 -18.99 22.31
CA GLU A 106 -10.38 -19.54 22.87
C GLU A 106 -10.66 -20.96 22.38
N ARG A 107 -10.44 -21.24 21.08
CA ARG A 107 -10.55 -22.59 20.54
C ARG A 107 -9.55 -23.56 21.19
N GLN A 108 -8.29 -23.15 21.32
CA GLN A 108 -7.26 -23.98 21.95
C GLN A 108 -7.55 -24.23 23.44
N ALA A 109 -8.14 -23.26 24.15
CA ALA A 109 -8.51 -23.42 25.56
C ALA A 109 -9.60 -24.49 25.78
N VAL A 110 -10.39 -24.82 24.75
CA VAL A 110 -11.39 -25.89 24.77
C VAL A 110 -10.91 -27.17 24.08
N GLY A 111 -9.60 -27.30 23.85
CA GLY A 111 -8.98 -28.50 23.27
C GLY A 111 -9.13 -28.63 21.75
N VAL A 112 -9.61 -27.59 21.06
CA VAL A 112 -9.84 -27.63 19.61
C VAL A 112 -8.75 -26.85 18.88
N LEU A 113 -7.92 -27.55 18.11
CA LEU A 113 -6.92 -26.92 17.24
C LEU A 113 -7.54 -26.60 15.87
N PRO A 114 -7.54 -25.33 15.39
CA PRO A 114 -8.11 -25.01 14.09
C PRO A 114 -7.31 -25.63 12.94
N THR A 115 -8.00 -26.14 11.92
CA THR A 115 -7.34 -26.70 10.73
C THR A 115 -6.89 -25.58 9.79
N ALA A 116 -5.74 -25.76 9.14
CA ALA A 116 -5.26 -24.77 8.20
C ALA A 116 -4.51 -25.36 7.01
N GLN A 117 -4.44 -24.58 5.93
CA GLN A 117 -3.63 -24.92 4.76
C GLN A 117 -2.90 -23.67 4.26
N GLU A 118 -1.64 -23.84 3.86
CA GLU A 118 -0.85 -22.78 3.24
C GLU A 118 -1.05 -22.79 1.73
N ILE A 119 -1.42 -21.62 1.20
CA ILE A 119 -1.63 -21.42 -0.24
C ILE A 119 -0.74 -20.29 -0.73
N HIS A 120 0.08 -20.57 -1.74
CA HIS A 120 0.98 -19.61 -2.36
C HIS A 120 0.45 -19.22 -3.74
N ILE A 121 0.20 -17.92 -3.93
CA ILE A 121 -0.14 -17.34 -5.22
C ILE A 121 1.09 -16.59 -5.73
N GLN A 122 1.84 -17.23 -6.63
CA GLN A 122 3.08 -16.72 -7.17
C GLN A 122 2.84 -15.89 -8.43
N GLY A 123 3.52 -14.74 -8.53
CA GLY A 123 3.44 -13.86 -9.71
C GLY A 123 4.29 -14.31 -10.89
N SER A 124 5.33 -15.11 -10.66
CA SER A 124 6.14 -15.72 -11.71
C SER A 124 6.99 -16.89 -11.18
N GLN A 125 7.40 -17.81 -12.07
CA GLN A 125 8.33 -18.91 -11.73
C GLN A 125 9.65 -18.43 -11.11
N LYS A 126 10.09 -17.24 -11.50
CA LYS A 126 11.35 -16.66 -11.03
C LYS A 126 11.21 -15.90 -9.70
N SER A 127 9.98 -15.62 -9.25
CA SER A 127 9.75 -14.89 -8.02
C SER A 127 10.25 -15.70 -6.82
N LYS A 128 11.14 -15.09 -6.03
CA LYS A 128 11.61 -15.64 -4.75
C LYS A 128 11.01 -14.89 -3.56
N LEU A 129 10.05 -13.99 -3.79
CA LEU A 129 9.53 -13.07 -2.77
C LEU A 129 8.82 -13.80 -1.64
N LEU A 130 8.05 -14.84 -1.97
CA LEU A 130 7.32 -15.64 -0.98
C LEU A 130 8.18 -16.68 -0.27
N LYS A 131 9.31 -17.12 -0.86
CA LYS A 131 10.13 -18.22 -0.31
C LYS A 131 10.75 -17.90 1.06
N LYS A 132 10.95 -16.61 1.35
CA LYS A 132 11.56 -16.16 2.61
C LYS A 132 10.54 -15.78 3.68
N GLN A 133 9.25 -15.80 3.35
CA GLN A 133 8.19 -15.35 4.24
C GLN A 133 7.84 -16.47 5.22
N LYS A 134 7.69 -16.10 6.49
CA LYS A 134 7.35 -17.05 7.56
C LYS A 134 5.92 -16.83 8.01
N ASN A 135 5.22 -17.93 8.26
CA ASN A 135 3.93 -17.91 8.93
C ASN A 135 4.13 -17.95 10.46
N CYS A 136 3.94 -16.81 11.12
CA CYS A 136 4.02 -16.69 12.58
C CYS A 136 2.91 -17.46 13.32
N PHE A 137 1.88 -17.94 12.63
CA PHE A 137 0.81 -18.77 13.18
C PHE A 137 1.00 -20.27 12.92
N LYS A 138 2.15 -20.69 12.38
CA LYS A 138 2.37 -22.09 11.99
C LYS A 138 2.17 -23.08 13.15
N SER A 139 2.54 -22.72 14.38
CA SER A 139 2.33 -23.56 15.56
C SER A 139 0.91 -23.50 16.13
N SER A 140 0.04 -22.64 15.59
CA SER A 140 -1.32 -22.40 16.10
C SER A 140 -2.38 -23.25 15.40
N PHE A 141 -2.02 -24.02 14.36
CA PHE A 141 -2.97 -24.73 13.52
C PHE A 141 -2.57 -26.19 13.29
N ASP A 142 -3.57 -27.00 12.98
CA ASP A 142 -3.42 -28.35 12.45
C ASP A 142 -3.27 -28.30 10.92
N PHE A 143 -2.09 -28.69 10.43
CA PHE A 143 -1.78 -28.84 9.01
C PHE A 143 -1.74 -30.31 8.56
N SER A 144 -2.14 -31.25 9.43
CA SER A 144 -2.11 -32.68 9.13
C SER A 144 -2.88 -32.96 7.84
N ASP A 145 -2.29 -33.77 6.97
CA ASP A 145 -2.85 -34.19 5.68
C ASP A 145 -3.16 -33.04 4.70
N ARG A 146 -2.57 -31.85 4.92
CA ARG A 146 -2.77 -30.65 4.09
C ARG A 146 -1.44 -30.13 3.54
N PRO A 147 -1.03 -30.57 2.33
CA PRO A 147 0.18 -30.07 1.71
C PRO A 147 0.07 -28.57 1.39
N ILE A 148 1.23 -27.92 1.27
CA ILE A 148 1.33 -26.55 0.74
C ILE A 148 0.93 -26.58 -0.73
N SER A 149 -0.05 -25.75 -1.10
CA SER A 149 -0.51 -25.62 -2.47
C SER A 149 0.05 -24.35 -3.09
N SER A 150 0.70 -24.47 -4.24
CA SER A 150 1.33 -23.34 -4.93
C SER A 150 0.78 -23.19 -6.33
N TYR A 151 0.13 -22.06 -6.57
CA TYR A 151 -0.40 -21.70 -7.88
C TYR A 151 0.41 -20.56 -8.47
N GLN A 152 0.57 -20.60 -9.78
CA GLN A 152 1.24 -19.55 -10.52
C GLN A 152 0.28 -18.98 -11.55
N PHE A 153 0.20 -17.66 -11.59
CA PHE A 153 -0.49 -16.95 -12.65
C PHE A 153 0.55 -16.33 -13.59
N LEU A 154 0.32 -16.46 -14.88
CA LEU A 154 0.98 -15.59 -15.84
C LEU A 154 0.30 -14.23 -15.73
N ASP A 155 0.95 -13.29 -15.04
CA ASP A 155 0.52 -11.89 -14.97
C ASP A 155 0.79 -11.23 -16.34
N ILE A 156 -0.02 -11.58 -17.35
CA ILE A 156 0.08 -11.03 -18.70
C ILE A 156 -0.45 -9.59 -18.67
N SER A 157 0.46 -8.64 -18.78
CA SER A 157 0.22 -7.19 -18.78
C SER A 157 -0.50 -6.66 -20.02
N HIS A 158 -0.81 -7.52 -21.01
CA HIS A 158 -1.32 -7.08 -22.31
C HIS A 158 -2.86 -7.10 -22.37
N PRO A 159 -3.52 -5.93 -22.59
CA PRO A 159 -4.98 -5.82 -22.65
C PRO A 159 -5.66 -6.72 -23.69
N ARG A 160 -4.90 -7.18 -24.70
CA ARG A 160 -5.38 -7.97 -25.85
C ARG A 160 -5.27 -9.49 -25.66
N LYS A 161 -4.64 -9.96 -24.59
CA LYS A 161 -4.60 -11.39 -24.20
C LYS A 161 -5.20 -11.53 -22.80
N LYS A 162 -6.50 -11.25 -22.68
CA LYS A 162 -7.26 -11.56 -21.46
C LYS A 162 -7.47 -13.07 -21.41
N ASP A 163 -6.50 -13.81 -20.90
CA ASP A 163 -6.70 -15.23 -20.63
C ASP A 163 -7.60 -15.38 -19.41
N GLY A 164 -8.83 -15.82 -19.68
CA GLY A 164 -9.72 -16.41 -18.69
C GLY A 164 -10.40 -15.47 -17.68
N ASN A 165 -11.38 -16.03 -16.99
CA ASN A 165 -12.05 -15.37 -15.88
C ASN A 165 -11.25 -15.60 -14.59
N ILE A 166 -10.21 -14.79 -14.36
CA ILE A 166 -9.32 -14.92 -13.20
C ILE A 166 -10.07 -14.86 -11.86
N THR A 167 -11.20 -14.14 -11.78
CA THR A 167 -12.07 -14.19 -10.59
C THR A 167 -12.54 -15.62 -10.33
N GLN A 168 -13.07 -16.31 -11.35
CA GLN A 168 -13.58 -17.67 -11.20
C GLN A 168 -12.46 -18.66 -10.90
N ILE A 169 -11.27 -18.50 -11.51
CA ILE A 169 -10.11 -19.32 -11.19
C ILE A 169 -9.69 -19.14 -9.72
N MET A 170 -9.60 -17.89 -9.24
CA MET A 170 -9.28 -17.64 -7.84
C MET A 170 -10.34 -18.22 -6.89
N MET A 171 -11.63 -18.17 -7.26
CA MET A 171 -12.71 -18.80 -6.50
C MET A 171 -12.59 -20.32 -6.47
N SER A 172 -12.27 -20.97 -7.59
CA SER A 172 -12.12 -22.43 -7.64
C SER A 172 -10.89 -22.89 -6.85
N LEU A 173 -9.78 -22.16 -6.93
CA LEU A 173 -8.54 -22.51 -6.22
C LEU A 173 -8.64 -22.32 -4.71
N LEU A 174 -9.27 -21.24 -4.25
CA LEU A 174 -9.37 -20.91 -2.82
C LEU A 174 -10.68 -21.42 -2.18
N GLY A 175 -11.61 -21.97 -2.96
CA GLY A 175 -12.88 -22.51 -2.49
C GLY A 175 -12.75 -23.86 -1.78
N ASP A 176 -13.78 -24.22 -1.02
CA ASP A 176 -13.80 -25.41 -0.15
C ASP A 176 -13.63 -26.72 -0.95
N GLN A 177 -14.21 -26.81 -2.15
CA GLN A 177 -14.06 -27.98 -3.03
C GLN A 177 -12.58 -28.29 -3.35
N ALA A 178 -11.75 -27.27 -3.60
CA ALA A 178 -10.31 -27.50 -3.82
C ALA A 178 -9.60 -27.91 -2.54
N ARG A 179 -10.03 -27.40 -1.38
CA ARG A 179 -9.46 -27.77 -0.08
C ARG A 179 -9.77 -29.22 0.31
N GLU A 180 -10.96 -29.70 -0.07
CA GLU A 180 -11.38 -31.09 0.08
C GLU A 180 -10.59 -32.01 -0.85
N TYR A 181 -10.45 -31.64 -2.13
CA TYR A 181 -9.68 -32.43 -3.11
C TYR A 181 -8.19 -32.57 -2.74
N GLU A 182 -7.60 -31.54 -2.13
CA GLU A 182 -6.17 -31.54 -1.76
C GLU A 182 -5.89 -32.21 -0.40
N HIS A 183 -6.91 -32.69 0.30
CA HIS A 183 -6.77 -33.41 1.56
C HIS A 183 -6.38 -34.87 1.32
N ILE A 184 -5.22 -35.29 1.82
CA ILE A 184 -4.65 -36.63 1.52
C ILE A 184 -5.23 -37.72 2.46
N GLY A 185 -5.69 -37.35 3.66
CA GLY A 185 -6.07 -38.28 4.72
C GLY A 185 -7.45 -38.91 4.61
N GLY A 186 -8.19 -38.68 3.51
CA GLY A 186 -9.52 -39.28 3.26
C GLY A 186 -10.66 -38.91 4.22
N SER A 187 -10.39 -38.26 5.36
CA SER A 187 -11.42 -37.76 6.28
C SER A 187 -12.00 -36.43 5.78
N ASP A 188 -13.33 -36.27 5.86
CA ASP A 188 -14.03 -35.01 5.62
C ASP A 188 -13.77 -34.01 6.76
N LYS A 189 -12.55 -33.48 6.82
CA LYS A 189 -12.21 -32.35 7.66
C LYS A 189 -12.20 -31.11 6.77
N PRO A 190 -13.05 -30.11 7.03
CA PRO A 190 -12.97 -28.83 6.34
C PRO A 190 -11.76 -28.00 6.80
N VAL A 191 -11.37 -26.99 6.01
CA VAL A 191 -10.29 -26.04 6.32
C VAL A 191 -10.86 -24.79 7.00
N ASP A 192 -10.48 -24.58 8.26
CA ASP A 192 -10.85 -23.36 8.99
C ASP A 192 -10.08 -22.15 8.45
N VAL A 193 -8.77 -22.25 8.24
CA VAL A 193 -7.92 -21.11 7.86
C VAL A 193 -7.15 -21.36 6.57
N ILE A 194 -7.36 -20.51 5.57
CA ILE A 194 -6.45 -20.39 4.42
C ILE A 194 -5.36 -19.39 4.77
N ASN A 195 -4.12 -19.89 4.96
CA ASN A 195 -2.93 -19.08 5.15
C ASN A 195 -2.40 -18.65 3.78
N LEU A 196 -2.73 -17.43 3.36
CA LEU A 196 -2.50 -16.96 2.00
C LEU A 196 -1.20 -16.16 1.87
N PHE A 197 -0.30 -16.64 1.03
CA PHE A 197 0.92 -15.95 0.60
C PHE A 197 0.70 -15.41 -0.82
N TYR A 198 0.70 -14.08 -0.98
CA TYR A 198 0.16 -13.45 -2.18
C TYR A 198 1.17 -12.52 -2.88
N ASP A 199 1.52 -12.85 -4.13
CA ASP A 199 2.45 -12.08 -4.99
C ASP A 199 1.89 -11.87 -6.40
N ARG A 200 0.73 -11.22 -6.53
CA ARG A 200 0.22 -10.78 -7.85
C ARG A 200 0.38 -9.29 -8.05
N ARG A 201 0.34 -8.87 -9.32
CA ARG A 201 0.53 -7.47 -9.75
C ARG A 201 -0.73 -6.76 -10.24
N TYR A 202 -1.76 -7.52 -10.61
CA TYR A 202 -2.97 -6.98 -11.24
C TYR A 202 -4.26 -7.30 -10.48
N ASN A 203 -5.25 -6.44 -10.67
CA ASN A 203 -6.62 -6.67 -10.20
C ASN A 203 -7.26 -7.84 -10.93
N PHE A 204 -8.21 -8.50 -10.26
CA PHE A 204 -8.92 -9.63 -10.84
C PHE A 204 -10.42 -9.64 -10.53
N ILE A 205 -10.87 -9.00 -9.46
CA ILE A 205 -12.29 -8.83 -9.12
C ILE A 205 -12.87 -7.69 -9.95
N ARG A 206 -13.93 -8.02 -10.71
CA ARG A 206 -14.75 -7.02 -11.42
C ARG A 206 -15.87 -6.53 -10.49
N ASN A 207 -15.52 -5.62 -9.58
CA ASN A 207 -16.47 -4.91 -8.72
C ASN A 207 -15.91 -3.51 -8.45
N GLU A 208 -16.75 -2.48 -8.56
CA GLU A 208 -16.32 -1.09 -8.38
C GLU A 208 -15.87 -0.80 -6.95
N GLY A 209 -16.57 -1.34 -5.94
CA GLY A 209 -16.18 -1.25 -4.52
C GLY A 209 -14.81 -1.85 -4.23
N ALA A 210 -14.42 -2.92 -4.94
CA ALA A 210 -13.07 -3.51 -4.83
C ALA A 210 -11.97 -2.58 -5.38
N ASN A 211 -12.34 -1.59 -6.21
CA ASN A 211 -11.43 -0.60 -6.76
C ASN A 211 -11.34 0.69 -5.92
N VAL A 212 -12.31 0.94 -5.04
CA VAL A 212 -12.33 2.12 -4.15
C VAL A 212 -11.20 2.02 -3.11
N PRO A 213 -10.28 2.99 -3.03
CA PRO A 213 -9.27 3.04 -1.98
C PRO A 213 -9.88 3.06 -0.56
N ILE A 214 -9.50 2.09 0.27
CA ILE A 214 -9.56 2.18 1.75
C ILE A 214 -9.03 3.56 2.20
N PRO A 215 -9.82 4.35 2.94
CA PRO A 215 -9.36 5.62 3.50
C PRO A 215 -8.23 5.41 4.51
N TYR A 216 -7.34 6.39 4.63
CA TYR A 216 -6.28 6.37 5.64
C TYR A 216 -6.82 6.71 7.03
N SER A 217 -6.10 6.31 8.08
CA SER A 217 -6.48 6.57 9.47
C SER A 217 -6.54 8.08 9.75
N GLN A 218 -7.48 8.49 10.63
CA GLN A 218 -7.69 9.91 10.92
C GLN A 218 -6.44 10.57 11.50
N ASN A 219 -5.60 9.83 12.22
CA ASN A 219 -4.33 10.34 12.72
C ASN A 219 -3.41 10.82 11.58
N LEU A 220 -3.22 10.00 10.54
CA LEU A 220 -2.38 10.36 9.39
C LEU A 220 -3.00 11.50 8.58
N VAL A 221 -4.33 11.53 8.46
CA VAL A 221 -5.06 12.62 7.81
C VAL A 221 -4.86 13.93 8.56
N ASN A 222 -4.99 13.94 9.88
CA ASN A 222 -4.81 15.14 10.70
C ASN A 222 -3.38 15.71 10.60
N ILE A 223 -2.37 14.83 10.55
CA ILE A 223 -0.96 15.26 10.35
C ILE A 223 -0.82 15.94 8.99
N ALA A 224 -1.34 15.31 7.92
CA ALA A 224 -1.31 15.89 6.59
C ALA A 224 -2.09 17.21 6.49
N ASP A 225 -3.24 17.32 7.17
CA ASP A 225 -4.05 18.55 7.25
C ASP A 225 -3.29 19.70 7.89
N LYS A 226 -2.58 19.43 9.00
CA LYS A 226 -1.74 20.42 9.68
C LYS A 226 -0.64 20.94 8.75
N ILE A 227 0.06 20.03 8.07
CA ILE A 227 1.13 20.39 7.11
C ILE A 227 0.55 21.22 5.96
N SER A 228 -0.53 20.74 5.35
CA SER A 228 -1.15 21.40 4.19
C SER A 228 -1.64 22.81 4.55
N SER A 229 -2.18 23.00 5.76
CA SER A 229 -2.64 24.30 6.25
C SER A 229 -1.49 25.29 6.47
N GLN A 230 -0.32 24.81 6.90
CA GLN A 230 0.87 25.64 7.09
C GLN A 230 1.51 26.06 5.76
N LEU A 231 1.44 25.20 4.75
CA LEU A 231 2.05 25.45 3.45
C LEU A 231 1.18 26.32 2.53
N LYS A 232 -0.14 26.34 2.72
CA LYS A 232 -1.11 26.97 1.81
C LYS A 232 -0.82 28.48 1.59
N PRO A 233 -0.83 28.97 0.32
CA PRO A 233 -0.90 28.20 -0.92
C PRO A 233 0.44 27.52 -1.27
N TYR A 234 0.38 26.29 -1.77
CA TYR A 234 1.59 25.53 -2.15
C TYR A 234 1.38 24.65 -3.38
N MET A 235 2.51 24.29 -3.97
CA MET A 235 2.63 23.36 -5.06
C MET A 235 3.26 22.06 -4.56
N ALA A 236 2.67 20.92 -4.89
CA ALA A 236 3.29 19.63 -4.67
C ALA A 236 3.97 19.12 -5.94
N ILE A 237 5.18 18.59 -5.81
CA ILE A 237 5.94 17.99 -6.90
C ILE A 237 6.26 16.56 -6.52
N HIS A 238 5.88 15.58 -7.34
CA HIS A 238 6.33 14.21 -7.16
C HIS A 238 7.31 13.80 -8.26
N TRP A 239 8.56 13.53 -7.86
CA TRP A 239 9.64 13.15 -8.76
C TRP A 239 10.25 11.81 -8.35
N ARG A 240 9.85 10.75 -9.06
CA ARG A 240 10.40 9.39 -8.94
C ARG A 240 11.54 9.18 -9.92
N MET A 241 12.77 9.27 -9.44
CA MET A 241 14.01 9.21 -10.23
C MET A 241 14.59 7.79 -10.32
N GLU A 242 14.17 6.85 -9.47
CA GLU A 242 14.74 5.51 -9.48
C GLU A 242 14.59 4.82 -10.85
N ARG A 243 15.67 4.18 -11.32
CA ARG A 243 15.68 3.37 -12.56
C ARG A 243 15.11 4.10 -13.78
N LEU A 244 15.24 5.43 -13.82
CA LEU A 244 14.94 6.22 -15.00
C LEU A 244 16.10 6.09 -15.99
N GLU A 245 15.79 5.93 -17.27
CA GLU A 245 16.78 5.93 -18.35
C GLU A 245 16.22 6.67 -19.57
N PRO A 246 17.03 7.46 -20.30
CA PRO A 246 18.42 7.80 -19.97
C PRO A 246 18.52 8.84 -18.84
N LEU A 247 19.54 8.74 -18.00
CA LEU A 247 19.77 9.68 -16.90
C LEU A 247 20.08 11.12 -17.36
N SER A 248 20.56 11.29 -18.60
CA SER A 248 20.81 12.59 -19.22
C SER A 248 19.58 13.50 -19.27
N ASN A 249 18.37 12.95 -19.13
CA ASN A 249 17.14 13.72 -19.12
C ASN A 249 16.92 14.48 -17.81
N LEU A 250 17.54 14.06 -16.69
CA LEU A 250 17.17 14.57 -15.36
C LEU A 250 17.38 16.09 -15.20
N VAL A 251 18.48 16.63 -15.71
CA VAL A 251 18.77 18.08 -15.61
C VAL A 251 17.82 18.90 -16.51
N PRO A 252 17.64 18.60 -17.81
CA PRO A 252 16.65 19.30 -18.62
C PRO A 252 15.22 19.19 -18.09
N CYS A 253 14.86 18.06 -17.46
CA CYS A 253 13.58 17.92 -16.78
C CYS A 253 13.44 18.87 -15.57
N ALA A 254 14.53 19.16 -14.84
CA ALA A 254 14.52 20.17 -13.78
C ALA A 254 14.30 21.57 -14.36
N GLU A 255 14.96 21.89 -15.47
CA GLU A 255 14.86 23.18 -16.16
C GLU A 255 13.41 23.45 -16.63
N ASP A 256 12.78 22.50 -17.33
CA ASP A 256 11.37 22.62 -17.77
C ASP A 256 10.41 22.74 -16.57
N LEU A 257 10.66 22.00 -15.49
CA LEU A 257 9.87 22.13 -14.26
C LEU A 257 9.94 23.55 -13.68
N ILE A 258 11.15 24.09 -13.52
CA ILE A 258 11.34 25.46 -12.99
C ILE A 258 10.70 26.49 -13.91
N GLU A 259 10.88 26.37 -15.23
CA GLU A 259 10.29 27.27 -16.21
C GLU A 259 8.76 27.29 -16.11
N ARG A 260 8.13 26.12 -15.98
CA ARG A 260 6.68 26.01 -15.78
C ARG A 260 6.20 26.66 -14.50
N ILE A 261 6.94 26.48 -13.40
CA ILE A 261 6.62 27.09 -12.11
C ILE A 261 6.69 28.61 -12.21
N HIS A 262 7.78 29.16 -12.78
CA HIS A 262 7.92 30.61 -12.96
C HIS A 262 6.83 31.19 -13.88
N LYS A 263 6.41 30.47 -14.92
CA LYS A 263 5.30 30.89 -15.78
C LYS A 263 3.96 30.95 -15.05
N LEU A 264 3.71 30.05 -14.10
CA LEU A 264 2.51 30.09 -13.28
C LEU A 264 2.56 31.25 -12.27
N ASP A 265 3.73 31.48 -11.68
CA ASP A 265 3.93 32.53 -10.69
C ASP A 265 3.75 33.93 -11.29
N ASN A 266 4.38 34.18 -12.44
CA ASN A 266 4.27 35.45 -13.17
C ASN A 266 2.84 35.81 -13.61
N LYS A 267 1.96 34.81 -13.78
CA LYS A 267 0.55 35.02 -14.13
C LYS A 267 -0.31 35.42 -12.93
N ASN A 268 0.08 35.03 -11.72
CA ASN A 268 -0.75 35.18 -10.54
C ASN A 268 -0.47 36.46 -9.75
N GLN A 269 0.64 37.18 -10.01
CA GLN A 269 1.05 38.53 -9.54
C GLN A 269 0.91 38.89 -8.03
N GLU A 270 0.22 38.09 -7.23
CA GLU A 270 -0.04 38.29 -5.79
C GLU A 270 0.79 37.34 -4.91
N HIS A 271 1.48 36.35 -5.49
CA HIS A 271 2.23 35.36 -4.72
C HIS A 271 3.71 35.43 -5.12
N GLN A 272 4.55 35.71 -4.13
CA GLN A 272 6.00 35.71 -4.26
C GLN A 272 6.46 34.26 -4.13
N HIS A 273 6.44 33.50 -5.24
CA HIS A 273 6.72 32.06 -5.35
C HIS A 273 5.92 31.15 -4.39
N PRO A 274 5.04 30.25 -4.89
CA PRO A 274 4.33 29.32 -4.00
C PRO A 274 5.33 28.38 -3.31
N ASN A 275 5.09 28.08 -2.02
CA ASN A 275 5.85 27.07 -1.29
C ASN A 275 5.87 25.77 -2.11
N VAL A 276 7.04 25.17 -2.31
CA VAL A 276 7.15 23.90 -3.04
C VAL A 276 7.25 22.77 -2.04
N PHE A 277 6.37 21.78 -2.13
CA PHE A 277 6.44 20.54 -1.36
C PHE A 277 6.92 19.41 -2.26
N LEU A 278 8.12 18.90 -2.02
CA LEU A 278 8.76 17.88 -2.87
C LEU A 278 8.56 16.48 -2.27
N LEU A 279 8.07 15.58 -3.11
CA LEU A 279 7.97 14.15 -2.84
C LEU A 279 8.93 13.44 -3.79
N THR A 280 9.98 12.82 -3.27
CA THR A 280 10.97 12.17 -4.12
C THR A 280 11.49 10.89 -3.50
N ASP A 281 11.96 9.97 -4.35
CA ASP A 281 12.72 8.80 -3.91
C ASP A 281 14.22 9.12 -3.72
N TYR A 282 14.67 10.30 -4.15
CA TYR A 282 16.01 10.81 -3.92
C TYR A 282 16.26 11.11 -2.42
N PRO A 283 17.50 10.97 -1.91
CA PRO A 283 17.79 11.23 -0.50
C PRO A 283 17.39 12.64 -0.03
N HIS A 284 16.59 12.74 1.04
CA HIS A 284 16.21 14.05 1.62
C HIS A 284 17.40 14.78 2.25
N LEU A 285 18.41 14.04 2.72
CA LEU A 285 19.66 14.60 3.25
C LEU A 285 20.68 14.92 2.15
N LEU A 286 20.26 14.96 0.88
CA LEU A 286 21.09 15.33 -0.27
C LEU A 286 22.41 14.54 -0.32
N ASN A 287 23.54 15.26 -0.30
CA ASN A 287 24.89 14.71 -0.34
C ASN A 287 25.51 14.57 1.06
N ALA A 288 24.74 14.79 2.12
CA ALA A 288 25.25 14.71 3.46
C ALA A 288 25.63 13.27 3.85
N THR A 289 26.52 13.18 4.82
CA THR A 289 27.03 11.92 5.34
C THR A 289 25.88 11.08 5.88
N GLY A 290 25.74 9.86 5.35
CA GLY A 290 24.66 8.94 5.73
C GLY A 290 23.36 9.12 4.94
N ALA A 291 23.31 10.01 3.94
CA ALA A 291 22.17 10.13 3.03
C ALA A 291 21.86 8.79 2.33
N ARG A 292 20.59 8.39 2.37
CA ARG A 292 20.07 7.18 1.72
C ARG A 292 18.81 7.53 0.94
N PRO A 293 18.54 6.85 -0.18
CA PRO A 293 17.29 7.05 -0.90
C PRO A 293 16.09 6.77 -0.01
N GLU A 294 14.99 7.51 -0.21
CA GLU A 294 13.76 7.38 0.58
C GLU A 294 12.85 6.25 0.08
N SER A 295 13.24 5.61 -1.02
CA SER A 295 12.57 4.44 -1.59
C SER A 295 13.37 3.17 -1.33
N SER A 296 12.70 2.14 -0.80
CA SER A 296 13.25 0.78 -0.71
C SER A 296 13.66 0.16 -2.06
N SER A 297 13.18 0.69 -3.19
CA SER A 297 13.54 0.21 -4.53
C SER A 297 14.64 1.02 -5.23
N PHE A 298 15.17 2.05 -4.57
CA PHE A 298 16.30 2.86 -5.00
C PHE A 298 17.49 2.65 -4.06
N TYR A 299 18.59 2.11 -4.59
CA TYR A 299 19.78 1.82 -3.79
C TYR A 299 20.83 2.91 -3.96
N SER A 300 21.63 3.18 -2.92
CA SER A 300 22.67 4.23 -2.96
C SER A 300 23.67 4.04 -4.12
N ASN A 301 23.97 2.80 -4.52
CA ASN A 301 24.86 2.53 -5.65
C ASN A 301 24.24 2.83 -7.04
N GLN A 302 22.96 3.18 -7.08
CA GLN A 302 22.25 3.62 -8.28
C GLN A 302 22.19 5.15 -8.38
N LEU A 303 22.58 5.89 -7.33
CA LEU A 303 22.74 7.34 -7.41
C LEU A 303 23.91 7.65 -8.35
N ARG A 304 23.72 8.73 -9.12
CA ARG A 304 24.62 9.18 -10.19
C ARG A 304 24.68 10.71 -10.21
N PRO A 305 25.75 11.33 -10.75
CA PRO A 305 25.91 12.77 -10.81
C PRO A 305 24.67 13.53 -11.32
N GLU A 306 23.97 12.99 -12.31
CA GLU A 306 22.78 13.58 -12.93
C GLU A 306 21.62 13.73 -11.94
N HIS A 307 21.46 12.79 -11.01
CA HIS A 307 20.47 12.90 -9.93
C HIS A 307 20.79 14.10 -9.04
N HIS A 308 22.05 14.20 -8.62
CA HIS A 308 22.52 15.27 -7.75
C HIS A 308 22.42 16.64 -8.43
N GLN A 309 22.75 16.72 -9.72
CA GLN A 309 22.67 17.95 -10.50
C GLN A 309 21.22 18.43 -10.66
N ALA A 310 20.29 17.53 -11.01
CA ALA A 310 18.88 17.89 -11.16
C ALA A 310 18.26 18.38 -9.85
N ILE A 311 18.53 17.70 -8.72
CA ILE A 311 18.03 18.12 -7.41
C ILE A 311 18.69 19.41 -6.95
N ARG A 312 20.01 19.57 -7.14
CA ARG A 312 20.69 20.84 -6.84
C ARG A 312 20.05 21.99 -7.61
N HIS A 313 19.79 21.80 -8.90
CA HIS A 313 19.17 22.81 -9.74
C HIS A 313 17.79 23.23 -9.22
N LEU A 314 16.98 22.29 -8.71
CA LEU A 314 15.71 22.65 -8.04
C LEU A 314 15.94 23.54 -6.81
N TYR A 315 16.89 23.20 -5.94
CA TYR A 315 17.09 23.93 -4.67
C TYR A 315 17.72 25.31 -4.90
N GLU A 316 18.49 25.48 -5.96
CA GLU A 316 19.03 26.78 -6.37
C GLU A 316 17.93 27.75 -6.83
N HIS A 317 16.80 27.24 -7.32
CA HIS A 317 15.75 28.05 -7.97
C HIS A 317 14.41 28.04 -7.24
N LEU A 318 14.17 27.11 -6.31
CA LEU A 318 12.87 26.93 -5.64
C LEU A 318 13.07 26.79 -4.13
N ASN A 319 12.12 27.31 -3.34
CA ASN A 319 12.06 27.08 -1.90
C ASN A 319 11.37 25.75 -1.59
N VAL A 320 12.17 24.69 -1.38
CA VAL A 320 11.70 23.30 -1.31
C VAL A 320 11.44 22.85 0.13
N THR A 321 10.25 22.36 0.40
CA THR A 321 9.86 21.73 1.67
C THR A 321 9.74 20.22 1.51
N LEU A 322 10.30 19.48 2.47
CA LEU A 322 10.26 18.01 2.54
C LEU A 322 9.75 17.59 3.91
N THR A 323 9.35 16.32 4.04
CA THR A 323 9.17 15.68 5.34
C THR A 323 10.38 14.82 5.70
N SER A 324 10.66 14.66 6.99
CA SER A 324 11.66 13.70 7.46
C SER A 324 11.22 13.11 8.79
N ALA A 325 11.61 11.87 9.07
CA ALA A 325 11.36 11.27 10.38
C ALA A 325 12.17 11.99 11.47
N THR A 326 11.58 12.20 12.64
CA THR A 326 12.23 12.88 13.79
C THR A 326 13.43 12.13 14.36
N ASP A 327 13.50 10.82 14.17
CA ASP A 327 14.58 9.95 14.64
C ASP A 327 15.85 10.04 13.79
N ARG A 328 15.79 10.72 12.63
CA ARG A 328 16.95 10.93 11.76
C ARG A 328 17.63 12.26 12.10
N PRO A 329 18.88 12.24 12.58
CA PRO A 329 19.63 13.48 12.77
C PRO A 329 19.79 14.17 11.42
N ILE A 330 19.40 15.44 11.34
CA ILE A 330 19.51 16.25 10.13
C ILE A 330 20.88 16.97 10.18
N PRO A 331 21.83 16.66 9.28
CA PRO A 331 23.14 17.29 9.25
C PRO A 331 23.04 18.69 8.62
N TYR A 332 22.42 19.64 9.31
CA TYR A 332 22.20 21.01 8.82
C TYR A 332 23.48 21.70 8.32
N LYS A 333 24.66 21.33 8.84
CA LYS A 333 25.96 21.86 8.41
C LYS A 333 26.41 21.40 7.02
N GLU A 334 25.87 20.28 6.54
CA GLU A 334 26.21 19.66 5.25
C GLU A 334 25.13 19.91 4.18
N LEU A 335 24.03 20.55 4.58
CA LEU A 335 22.89 20.88 3.72
C LEU A 335 22.99 22.35 3.27
N PRO A 336 22.31 22.74 2.17
CA PRO A 336 22.26 24.13 1.72
C PRO A 336 21.85 25.08 2.85
N SER A 337 22.30 26.33 2.84
CA SER A 337 21.93 27.29 3.90
C SER A 337 20.56 27.95 3.64
N THR A 338 20.05 27.90 2.42
CA THR A 338 18.84 28.59 1.97
C THR A 338 18.00 27.73 1.03
N ASN A 339 16.75 28.13 0.78
CA ASN A 339 15.83 27.53 -0.20
C ASN A 339 15.38 26.09 0.09
N TRP A 340 15.47 25.64 1.35
CA TRP A 340 14.88 24.38 1.75
C TRP A 340 14.37 24.40 3.19
N ASN A 341 13.38 23.55 3.46
CA ASN A 341 12.75 23.38 4.77
C ASN A 341 12.49 21.89 5.00
N ILE A 342 12.68 21.42 6.23
CA ILE A 342 12.22 20.09 6.65
C ILE A 342 11.10 20.26 7.67
N ILE A 343 10.03 19.53 7.44
CA ILE A 343 8.98 19.28 8.41
C ILE A 343 9.27 17.93 9.09
N PRO A 344 9.71 17.93 10.35
CA PRO A 344 9.93 16.69 11.08
C PRO A 344 8.59 16.03 11.43
N ILE A 345 8.49 14.73 11.20
CA ILE A 345 7.31 13.90 11.47
C ILE A 345 7.71 12.83 12.47
N ASP A 346 6.96 12.73 13.56
CA ASP A 346 7.05 11.57 14.44
C ASP A 346 6.44 10.36 13.72
N THR A 347 7.31 9.48 13.24
CA THR A 347 6.90 8.26 12.55
C THR A 347 6.60 7.12 13.50
N HIS A 348 6.73 7.35 14.81
CA HIS A 348 6.70 6.33 15.84
C HIS A 348 7.58 5.13 15.43
N ALA A 349 7.02 3.93 15.40
CA ALA A 349 7.73 2.71 15.03
C ALA A 349 7.82 2.43 13.52
N ASP A 350 7.29 3.29 12.64
CA ASP A 350 7.22 3.01 11.20
C ASP A 350 7.45 4.23 10.30
N GLN A 351 8.69 4.36 9.80
CA GLN A 351 9.08 5.43 8.88
C GLN A 351 8.28 5.47 7.58
N SER A 352 7.64 4.37 7.19
CA SER A 352 6.93 4.32 5.92
C SER A 352 5.58 5.05 5.94
N ILE A 353 5.13 5.55 7.10
CA ILE A 353 4.00 6.49 7.16
C ILE A 353 4.32 7.82 6.47
N LEU A 354 5.60 8.20 6.33
CA LEU A 354 6.00 9.42 5.61
C LEU A 354 5.42 9.44 4.21
N GLY A 355 5.59 8.35 3.44
CA GLY A 355 5.03 8.27 2.09
C GLY A 355 3.50 8.36 2.05
N ILE A 356 2.80 7.92 3.10
CA ILE A 356 1.34 8.10 3.20
C ILE A 356 0.99 9.56 3.46
N ILE A 357 1.67 10.20 4.42
CA ILE A 357 1.47 11.61 4.78
C ILE A 357 1.80 12.51 3.59
N ASP A 358 2.94 12.31 2.93
CA ASP A 358 3.35 13.08 1.77
C ASP A 358 2.29 13.02 0.67
N LYS A 359 1.76 11.82 0.41
CA LYS A 359 0.69 11.62 -0.57
C LYS A 359 -0.57 12.41 -0.22
N LEU A 360 -0.98 12.38 1.05
CA LEU A 360 -2.14 13.12 1.54
C LEU A 360 -1.92 14.63 1.43
N VAL A 361 -0.72 15.12 1.74
CA VAL A 361 -0.34 16.53 1.54
C VAL A 361 -0.37 16.86 0.04
N ALA A 362 0.19 16.04 -0.84
CA ALA A 362 0.12 16.29 -2.28
C ALA A 362 -1.30 16.30 -2.84
N MET A 363 -2.21 15.49 -2.29
CA MET A 363 -3.62 15.49 -2.66
C MET A 363 -4.31 16.83 -2.33
N LYS A 364 -3.79 17.62 -1.38
CA LYS A 364 -4.37 18.89 -0.91
C LYS A 364 -3.73 20.16 -1.50
N ALA A 365 -2.66 20.00 -2.27
CA ALA A 365 -1.95 21.14 -2.88
C ALA A 365 -2.83 21.90 -3.89
N GLN A 366 -2.54 23.18 -4.13
CA GLN A 366 -3.25 23.94 -5.17
C GLN A 366 -2.81 23.50 -6.57
N TRP A 367 -1.52 23.20 -6.73
CA TRP A 367 -0.92 22.70 -7.95
C TRP A 367 -0.20 21.38 -7.70
N PHE A 368 -0.26 20.46 -8.66
CA PHE A 368 0.48 19.21 -8.58
C PHE A 368 1.25 18.94 -9.87
N PHE A 369 2.56 18.76 -9.72
CA PHE A 369 3.48 18.44 -10.80
C PHE A 369 4.03 17.03 -10.65
N ALA A 370 4.20 16.33 -11.77
CA ALA A 370 4.89 15.06 -11.78
C ALA A 370 5.74 14.89 -13.05
N GLY A 371 6.85 14.17 -12.95
CA GLY A 371 7.69 13.91 -14.12
C GLY A 371 6.95 13.07 -15.15
N LYS A 372 7.07 13.40 -16.44
CA LYS A 372 6.49 12.61 -17.53
C LYS A 372 7.00 11.17 -17.48
N PRO A 373 6.11 10.16 -17.41
CA PRO A 373 6.52 8.76 -17.34
C PRO A 373 7.40 8.33 -18.51
N GLY A 374 8.54 7.70 -18.21
CA GLY A 374 9.50 7.23 -19.20
C GLY A 374 10.40 8.31 -19.80
N VAL A 375 10.25 9.57 -19.37
CA VAL A 375 11.14 10.67 -19.79
C VAL A 375 11.78 11.35 -18.60
N CYS A 376 10.96 11.92 -17.71
CA CYS A 376 11.43 12.63 -16.51
C CYS A 376 11.18 11.87 -15.23
N ALA A 377 10.32 10.85 -15.22
CA ALA A 377 10.14 10.00 -14.06
C ALA A 377 9.73 8.58 -14.47
N LYS A 378 9.95 7.63 -13.56
CA LYS A 378 9.41 6.27 -13.72
C LYS A 378 7.90 6.25 -13.43
N SER A 379 7.15 5.44 -14.19
CA SER A 379 5.73 5.24 -13.93
C SER A 379 5.47 4.75 -12.51
N SER A 380 4.52 5.39 -11.82
CA SER A 380 4.30 5.18 -10.39
C SER A 380 2.81 5.13 -10.05
N SER A 381 2.40 4.05 -9.37
CA SER A 381 1.06 3.97 -8.77
C SER A 381 0.85 5.03 -7.69
N PHE A 382 1.93 5.55 -7.11
CA PHE A 382 1.89 6.65 -6.14
C PHE A 382 1.41 7.94 -6.81
N THR A 383 2.06 8.37 -7.91
CA THR A 383 1.61 9.52 -8.73
C THR A 383 0.17 9.32 -9.20
N GLY A 384 -0.13 8.12 -9.72
CA GLY A 384 -1.47 7.81 -10.24
C GLY A 384 -2.57 7.92 -9.19
N ARG A 385 -2.30 7.54 -7.93
CA ARG A 385 -3.24 7.70 -6.82
C ARG A 385 -3.51 9.17 -6.52
N ILE A 386 -2.47 10.00 -6.47
CA ILE A 386 -2.60 11.44 -6.23
C ILE A 386 -3.40 12.09 -7.36
N SER A 387 -3.00 11.86 -8.61
CA SER A 387 -3.64 12.49 -9.77
C SER A 387 -5.11 12.09 -9.94
N VAL A 388 -5.46 10.82 -9.76
CA VAL A 388 -6.86 10.36 -9.82
C VAL A 388 -7.70 11.00 -8.72
N SER A 389 -7.18 11.06 -7.49
CA SER A 389 -7.88 11.69 -6.36
C SER A 389 -8.14 13.17 -6.61
N ARG A 390 -7.09 13.91 -7.02
CA ARG A 390 -7.16 15.34 -7.32
C ARG A 390 -8.08 15.64 -8.49
N LEU A 391 -8.00 14.87 -9.57
CA LEU A 391 -8.86 15.03 -10.74
C LEU A 391 -10.34 14.79 -10.39
N LYS A 392 -10.63 13.83 -9.50
CA LYS A 392 -11.98 13.62 -8.99
C LYS A 392 -12.47 14.83 -8.20
N ALA A 393 -11.70 15.29 -7.21
CA ALA A 393 -12.06 16.45 -6.40
C ALA A 393 -12.25 17.73 -7.24
N PHE A 394 -11.37 17.96 -8.22
CA PHE A 394 -11.50 19.07 -9.17
C PHE A 394 -12.81 19.01 -9.97
N ARG A 395 -13.19 17.83 -10.47
CA ARG A 395 -14.47 17.62 -11.19
C ARG A 395 -15.69 17.77 -10.28
N GLU A 396 -15.54 17.50 -9.00
CA GLU A 396 -16.56 17.70 -7.96
C GLU A 396 -16.64 19.17 -7.49
N GLY A 397 -15.82 20.07 -8.04
CA GLY A 397 -15.88 21.50 -7.78
C GLY A 397 -15.03 21.96 -6.60
N ASP A 398 -14.03 21.19 -6.18
CA ASP A 398 -13.08 21.60 -5.15
C ASP A 398 -12.27 22.82 -5.63
N LYS A 399 -12.58 23.98 -5.05
CA LYS A 399 -11.98 25.27 -5.40
C LYS A 399 -10.52 25.40 -4.96
N ASP A 400 -10.06 24.55 -4.04
CA ASP A 400 -8.68 24.56 -3.58
C ASP A 400 -7.72 23.92 -4.60
N ILE A 401 -8.23 23.17 -5.58
CA ILE A 401 -7.43 22.56 -6.64
C ILE A 401 -7.45 23.44 -7.89
N ILE A 402 -6.31 24.06 -8.21
CA ILE A 402 -6.15 24.90 -9.39
C ILE A 402 -5.63 24.07 -10.56
N VAL A 403 -4.57 23.29 -10.34
CA VAL A 403 -4.03 22.34 -11.33
C VAL A 403 -4.04 20.93 -10.73
N PRO A 404 -4.94 20.04 -11.18
CA PRO A 404 -5.03 18.68 -10.63
C PRO A 404 -3.79 17.84 -10.96
N LEU A 405 -3.21 18.02 -12.14
CA LEU A 405 -1.94 17.43 -12.57
C LEU A 405 -1.38 18.20 -13.77
N GLU A 406 -0.13 18.61 -13.69
CA GLU A 406 0.70 18.99 -14.84
C GLU A 406 1.96 18.11 -14.88
N THR A 407 2.45 17.80 -16.09
CA THR A 407 3.67 17.01 -16.24
C THR A 407 4.80 17.84 -16.79
N PHE A 408 5.96 17.81 -16.12
CA PHE A 408 7.20 18.33 -16.68
C PHE A 408 7.89 17.28 -17.55
N ASN A 409 8.56 17.76 -18.59
CA ASN A 409 9.19 16.99 -19.65
C ASN A 409 10.58 17.58 -19.96
N MET A 410 11.20 17.18 -21.07
CA MET A 410 12.32 17.93 -21.65
C MET A 410 11.85 19.30 -22.16
N PRO A 411 12.70 20.33 -22.13
CA PRO A 411 12.45 21.63 -22.76
C PRO A 411 12.09 21.44 -24.24
N SER A 412 11.20 22.30 -24.74
CA SER A 412 10.69 22.25 -26.12
C SER A 412 11.64 22.88 -27.12
#